data_AF-A0A960JUP1-F1
#
_entry.id   AF-A0A960JUP1-F1
#
_cell.length_a   1.000
_cell.length_b   1.000
_cell.length_c   1.000
_cell.angle_alpha   90.00
_cell.angle_beta   90.00
_cell.angle_gamma   90.00
#
_symmetry.space_group_name_H-M   'P 1'
#
loop_
_entity.id
_entity.type
_entity.pdbx_description
1 polymer ?
#
loop_
_entity_poly.entity_id
_entity_poly.type
_entity_poly.pdbx_seq_one_letter_code
_entity_poly.pdbx_strand_id
1 'polypeptide(L)'
;MSSVKLERLLTLMSTLLGAGRALGVDELRSKVPGYPEDDASFRRAFERDKDELRTMGVPLIVETIAGSYPPVAGYRIREKDYVLRDPGLEPDELEALNLAAAVVGVAGGVGQQALFKLGSGATRAPQVEIPT
;
A
#
# COMPACT_ATOMS: atom_id res chain seq x y z
N MET A 1 12.60 2.54 4.54
CA MET A 1 11.54 2.75 5.55
C MET A 1 11.99 2.10 6.86
N SER A 2 11.82 2.76 8.01
CA SER A 2 12.05 2.11 9.32
C SER A 2 10.98 1.01 9.54
N SER A 3 11.37 -0.13 10.11
CA SER A 3 10.45 -1.25 10.43
C SER A 3 9.27 -0.78 11.30
N VAL A 4 9.53 0.10 12.26
CA VAL A 4 8.51 0.67 13.16
C VAL A 4 7.49 1.52 12.38
N LYS A 5 7.95 2.25 11.35
CA LYS A 5 7.05 3.07 10.51
C LYS A 5 6.11 2.18 9.70
N LEU A 6 6.63 1.12 9.10
CA LEU A 6 5.82 0.18 8.32
C LEU A 6 4.77 -0.51 9.20
N GLU A 7 5.17 -1.00 10.37
CA GLU A 7 4.25 -1.61 11.34
C GLU A 7 3.12 -0.65 11.74
N ARG A 8 3.47 0.61 12.02
CA ARG A 8 2.51 1.65 12.36
C ARG A 8 1.51 1.91 11.23
N LEU A 9 2.00 2.03 10.00
CA LEU A 9 1.17 2.28 8.82
C LEU A 9 0.21 1.10 8.53
N LEU A 10 0.72 -0.13 8.59
CA LEU A 10 -0.08 -1.34 8.42
C LEU A 10 -1.14 -1.49 9.51
N THR A 11 -0.77 -1.24 10.76
CA THR A 11 -1.69 -1.32 11.89
C THR A 11 -2.75 -0.22 11.81
N LEU A 12 -2.38 1.01 11.44
CA LEU A 12 -3.33 2.10 11.22
C LEU A 12 -4.34 1.75 10.13
N MET A 13 -3.85 1.26 8.99
CA MET A 13 -4.70 0.86 7.87
C MET A 13 -5.67 -0.27 8.25
N SER A 14 -5.16 -1.34 8.85
CA SER A 14 -5.96 -2.48 9.32
C SER A 14 -7.02 -2.04 10.34
N THR A 15 -6.64 -1.18 11.29
CA THR A 15 -7.55 -0.64 12.30
C THR A 15 -8.68 0.16 11.66
N LEU A 16 -8.39 0.98 10.67
CA LEU A 16 -9.38 1.82 9.98
C LEU A 16 -10.28 1.02 9.03
N LEU A 17 -9.75 -0.01 8.37
CA LEU A 17 -10.53 -0.91 7.50
C LEU A 17 -11.50 -1.79 8.31
N GLY A 18 -11.04 -2.32 9.44
CA GLY A 18 -11.87 -3.13 10.34
C GLY A 18 -12.86 -2.30 11.17
N ALA A 19 -12.81 -0.97 11.11
CA ALA A 19 -13.68 -0.11 11.89
C ALA A 19 -15.07 0.07 11.25
N GLY A 20 -16.12 -0.40 11.94
CA GLY A 20 -17.51 -0.19 11.52
C GLY A 20 -18.02 1.26 11.67
N ARG A 21 -17.23 2.15 12.31
CA ARG A 21 -17.54 3.57 12.54
C ARG A 21 -16.26 4.42 12.43
N ALA A 22 -16.41 5.74 12.35
CA ALA A 22 -15.27 6.64 12.50
C ALA A 22 -14.65 6.53 13.91
N LEU A 23 -13.32 6.55 13.94
CA LEU A 23 -12.52 6.48 15.16
C LEU A 23 -11.90 7.85 15.45
N GLY A 24 -11.93 8.25 16.72
CA GLY A 24 -11.27 9.48 17.17
C GLY A 24 -9.75 9.36 17.13
N VAL A 25 -9.07 10.51 17.18
CA VAL A 25 -7.60 10.56 17.16
C VAL A 25 -6.97 9.83 18.35
N ASP A 26 -7.57 9.94 19.54
CA ASP A 26 -7.07 9.28 20.76
C ASP A 26 -7.32 7.76 20.75
N GLU A 27 -8.44 7.33 20.16
CA GLU A 27 -8.71 5.90 19.92
C GLU A 27 -7.68 5.31 18.96
N LEU A 28 -7.33 6.02 17.89
CA LEU A 28 -6.29 5.57 16.96
C LEU A 28 -4.91 5.55 17.61
N ARG A 29 -4.60 6.55 18.44
CA ARG A 29 -3.35 6.59 19.19
C ARG A 29 -3.18 5.40 20.11
N SER A 30 -4.25 4.96 20.78
CA SER A 30 -4.22 3.81 21.69
C SER A 30 -4.19 2.46 20.96
N LYS A 31 -4.81 2.37 19.78
CA LYS A 31 -4.87 1.12 18.99
C LYS A 31 -3.64 0.89 18.12
N VAL A 32 -2.91 1.94 17.75
CA VAL A 32 -1.79 1.85 16.82
C VAL A 32 -0.47 2.05 17.57
N PRO A 33 0.37 1.00 17.70
CA PRO A 33 1.66 1.12 18.37
C PRO A 33 2.67 1.93 17.54
N GLY A 34 3.72 2.43 18.21
CA GLY A 34 4.84 3.11 17.56
C GLY A 34 4.64 4.61 17.30
N TYR A 35 3.58 5.20 17.84
CA TYR A 35 3.45 6.66 17.91
C TYR A 35 4.23 7.25 19.09
N PRO A 36 4.81 8.47 18.94
CA PRO A 36 5.41 9.19 20.07
C PRO A 36 4.42 9.51 21.19
N GLU A 37 4.90 9.55 22.43
CA GLU A 37 4.11 9.96 23.61
C GLU A 37 3.88 11.48 23.68
N ASP A 38 4.74 12.28 23.06
CA ASP A 38 4.53 13.72 22.93
C ASP A 38 3.43 14.04 21.89
N ASP A 39 2.45 14.84 22.28
CA ASP A 39 1.29 15.18 21.46
C ASP A 39 1.67 15.86 20.14
N ALA A 40 2.63 16.80 20.17
CA ALA A 40 3.03 17.52 18.97
C ALA A 40 3.72 16.57 17.96
N SER A 41 4.55 15.67 18.48
CA SER A 41 5.24 14.66 17.69
C SER A 41 4.30 13.59 17.15
N PHE A 42 3.32 13.17 17.96
CA PHE A 42 2.24 12.28 17.54
C PHE A 42 1.45 12.89 16.38
N ARG A 43 0.94 14.12 16.52
CA ARG A 43 0.16 14.77 15.46
C ARG A 43 0.93 14.86 14.15
N ARG A 44 2.22 15.24 14.20
CA ARG A 44 3.07 15.27 13.00
C ARG A 44 3.26 13.88 12.38
N ALA A 45 3.44 12.83 13.20
CA ALA A 45 3.56 11.47 12.71
C ALA A 45 2.26 10.96 12.09
N PHE A 46 1.14 11.21 12.76
CA PHE A 46 -0.19 10.82 12.31
C PHE A 46 -0.58 11.49 10.98
N GLU A 47 -0.35 12.80 10.84
CA GLU A 47 -0.60 13.49 9.57
C GLU A 47 0.24 12.94 8.42
N ARG A 48 1.54 12.65 8.66
CA ARG A 48 2.39 12.02 7.65
C ARG A 48 1.89 10.63 7.25
N ASP A 49 1.49 9.81 8.22
CA ASP A 49 0.99 8.46 7.93
C ASP A 49 -0.35 8.53 7.18
N LYS A 50 -1.22 9.50 7.48
CA LYS A 50 -2.44 9.76 6.68
C LYS A 50 -2.13 10.12 5.23
N ASP A 51 -1.16 11.00 5.01
CA ASP A 51 -0.77 11.41 3.67
C ASP A 51 -0.14 10.26 2.89
N GLU A 52 0.57 9.37 3.57
CA GLU A 52 1.12 8.15 2.98
C GLU A 52 0.01 7.16 2.60
N LEU A 53 -1.01 6.96 3.46
CA LEU A 53 -2.21 6.18 3.11
C LEU A 53 -2.91 6.76 1.87
N ARG A 54 -3.09 8.08 1.80
CA ARG A 54 -3.71 8.73 0.64
C ARG A 54 -2.88 8.56 -0.63
N THR A 55 -1.57 8.66 -0.52
CA THR A 55 -0.64 8.45 -1.65
C THR A 55 -0.72 7.01 -2.17
N MET A 56 -1.01 6.03 -1.30
CA MET A 56 -1.27 4.63 -1.68
C MET A 56 -2.68 4.39 -2.24
N GLY A 57 -3.50 5.44 -2.40
CA GLY A 57 -4.86 5.32 -2.92
C GLY A 57 -5.92 4.91 -1.89
N VAL A 58 -5.58 4.90 -0.59
CA VAL A 58 -6.54 4.55 0.47
C VAL A 58 -7.54 5.69 0.66
N PRO A 59 -8.86 5.46 0.52
CA PRO A 59 -9.89 6.50 0.64
C PRO A 59 -10.17 6.83 2.11
N LEU A 60 -9.28 7.61 2.72
CA LEU A 60 -9.41 8.08 4.10
C LEU A 60 -10.40 9.27 4.20
N ILE A 61 -11.50 9.05 4.91
CA ILE A 61 -12.54 10.05 5.17
C ILE A 61 -12.36 10.65 6.56
N VAL A 62 -12.57 11.96 6.68
CA VAL A 62 -12.65 12.68 7.95
C VAL A 62 -14.09 13.15 8.12
N GLU A 63 -14.74 12.72 9.19
CA GLU A 63 -16.12 13.08 9.51
C GLU A 63 -16.27 13.40 11.00
N THR A 64 -17.31 14.11 11.40
CA THR A 64 -17.57 14.34 12.83
C THR A 64 -18.16 13.08 13.45
N ILE A 65 -17.66 12.65 14.62
CA ILE A 65 -18.21 11.50 15.33
C ILE A 65 -19.63 11.82 15.81
N ALA A 66 -20.59 11.00 15.40
CA ALA A 66 -21.99 11.17 15.78
C ALA A 66 -22.17 11.15 17.30
N GLY A 67 -22.89 12.14 17.83
CA GLY A 67 -23.14 12.27 19.28
C GLY A 67 -21.97 12.84 20.09
N SER A 68 -20.86 13.23 19.46
CA SER A 68 -19.76 13.91 20.16
C SER A 68 -20.12 15.38 20.46
N TYR A 69 -19.99 15.78 21.73
CA TYR A 69 -20.08 17.16 22.18
C TYR A 69 -18.96 17.47 23.20
N PRO A 70 -18.00 18.35 22.88
CA PRO A 70 -17.87 19.12 21.64
C PRO A 70 -17.64 18.23 20.41
N PRO A 71 -17.83 18.73 19.17
CA PRO A 71 -17.58 17.97 17.96
C PRO A 71 -16.16 17.41 17.91
N VAL A 72 -16.03 16.10 17.71
CA VAL A 72 -14.74 15.41 17.59
C VAL A 72 -14.57 14.91 16.16
N ALA A 73 -13.40 15.18 15.57
CA ALA A 73 -13.02 14.62 14.28
C ALA A 73 -12.77 13.10 14.40
N GLY A 74 -13.44 12.34 13.55
CA GLY A 74 -13.29 10.91 13.39
C GLY A 74 -12.72 10.57 12.01
N TYR A 75 -11.98 9.47 11.96
CA TYR A 75 -11.32 8.98 10.76
C TYR A 75 -11.86 7.60 10.41
N ARG A 76 -12.12 7.37 9.11
CA ARG A 76 -12.68 6.10 8.63
C ARG A 76 -12.20 5.78 7.22
N ILE A 77 -12.01 4.49 6.94
CA ILE A 77 -12.00 3.95 5.57
C ILE A 77 -13.31 3.17 5.37
N ARG A 78 -14.03 3.46 4.29
CA ARG A 78 -15.23 2.68 3.94
C ARG A 78 -14.77 1.49 3.11
N GLU A 79 -15.05 0.28 3.60
CA GLU A 79 -14.67 -0.95 2.92
C GLU A 79 -15.16 -0.98 1.46
N LYS A 80 -16.40 -0.56 1.22
CA LYS A 80 -16.97 -0.42 -0.14
C LYS A 80 -16.19 0.50 -1.09
N ASP A 81 -15.44 1.45 -0.56
CA ASP A 81 -14.65 2.40 -1.34
C ASP A 81 -13.21 1.87 -1.54
N TYR A 82 -12.81 0.84 -0.78
CA TYR A 82 -11.49 0.21 -0.83
C TYR A 82 -11.48 -1.13 -1.58
N VAL A 83 -12.57 -1.91 -1.53
CA VAL A 83 -12.68 -3.19 -2.22
C VAL A 83 -12.76 -2.95 -3.73
N LEU A 84 -11.82 -3.55 -4.47
CA LEU A 84 -11.95 -3.64 -5.92
C LEU A 84 -13.17 -4.51 -6.22
N ARG A 85 -14.23 -3.88 -6.74
CA ARG A 85 -15.39 -4.61 -7.24
C ARG A 85 -14.92 -5.55 -8.35
N ASP A 86 -15.50 -6.75 -8.42
CA ASP A 86 -15.15 -7.74 -9.44
C ASP A 86 -15.07 -7.07 -10.82
N PRO A 87 -13.86 -6.99 -11.41
CA PRO A 87 -13.66 -6.34 -12.70
C PRO A 87 -14.25 -7.14 -13.87
N GLY A 88 -14.70 -8.39 -13.65
CA GLY A 88 -15.22 -9.24 -14.71
C GLY A 88 -14.16 -9.62 -15.74
N LEU A 89 -12.92 -9.88 -15.26
CA LEU A 89 -11.81 -10.24 -16.13
C LEU A 89 -12.02 -11.64 -16.70
N GLU A 90 -11.84 -11.76 -18.00
CA GLU A 90 -11.74 -13.06 -18.67
C GLU A 90 -10.44 -13.78 -18.25
N PRO A 91 -10.35 -15.11 -18.44
CA PRO A 91 -9.19 -15.88 -17.98
C PRO A 91 -7.85 -15.37 -18.53
N ASP A 92 -7.80 -14.96 -19.80
CA ASP A 92 -6.62 -14.40 -20.46
C ASP A 92 -6.25 -13.00 -19.94
N GLU A 93 -7.23 -12.19 -19.58
CA GLU A 93 -7.01 -10.88 -18.93
C GLU A 93 -6.46 -11.04 -17.52
N LEU A 94 -6.92 -12.05 -16.77
CA LEU A 94 -6.38 -12.39 -15.45
C LEU A 94 -4.93 -12.88 -15.55
N GLU A 95 -4.61 -13.70 -16.55
CA GLU A 95 -3.24 -14.13 -16.84
C GLU A 95 -2.33 -12.94 -17.18
N ALA A 96 -2.79 -12.04 -18.05
CA ALA A 96 -2.07 -10.83 -18.41
C ALA A 96 -1.83 -9.92 -17.19
N LEU A 97 -2.83 -9.75 -16.33
CA LEU A 97 -2.71 -8.98 -15.09
C LEU A 97 -1.72 -9.62 -14.12
N ASN A 98 -1.76 -10.94 -13.94
CA ASN A 98 -0.82 -11.67 -13.10
C ASN A 98 0.62 -11.52 -13.59
N LEU A 99 0.84 -11.60 -14.91
CA LEU A 99 2.16 -11.37 -15.51
C LEU A 99 2.63 -9.93 -15.28
N ALA A 100 1.76 -8.94 -15.50
CA ALA A 100 2.07 -7.53 -15.26
C ALA A 100 2.43 -7.28 -13.78
N ALA A 101 1.66 -7.85 -12.86
CA ALA A 101 1.92 -7.76 -11.42
C ALA A 101 3.25 -8.42 -11.04
N ALA A 102 3.63 -9.54 -11.66
CA ALA A 102 4.93 -10.17 -11.42
C ALA A 102 6.09 -9.28 -11.92
N VAL A 103 5.96 -8.62 -13.07
CA VAL A 103 6.98 -7.69 -13.58
C VAL A 103 7.13 -6.46 -12.69
N VAL A 104 6.01 -5.86 -12.26
CA VAL A 104 6.00 -4.66 -11.41
C VAL A 104 6.37 -4.98 -9.96
N GLY A 105 5.90 -6.08 -9.40
CA GLY A 105 6.14 -6.49 -8.01
C GLY A 105 7.60 -6.85 -7.72
N VAL A 106 8.34 -7.34 -8.73
CA VAL A 106 9.78 -7.62 -8.63
C VAL A 106 10.63 -6.36 -8.90
N ALA A 107 10.02 -5.26 -9.35
CA ALA A 107 10.71 -3.99 -9.64
C ALA A 107 11.12 -3.18 -8.39
N GLY A 108 10.94 -3.72 -7.17
CA GLY A 108 11.38 -3.10 -5.91
C GLY A 108 12.89 -3.15 -5.63
N GLY A 109 13.71 -3.78 -6.48
CA GLY A 109 15.18 -3.61 -6.40
C GLY A 109 16.05 -4.66 -7.10
N VAL A 110 15.56 -5.90 -7.28
CA VAL A 110 16.39 -7.01 -7.81
C VAL A 110 15.90 -7.49 -9.20
N GLY A 111 14.61 -7.32 -9.51
CA GLY A 111 14.00 -7.78 -10.76
C GLY A 111 14.49 -7.07 -12.01
N GLN A 112 14.81 -5.78 -11.90
CA GLN A 112 15.29 -5.01 -13.05
C GLN A 112 16.62 -5.57 -13.57
N GLN A 113 17.57 -5.91 -12.69
CA GLN A 113 18.86 -6.47 -13.12
C GLN A 113 18.71 -7.85 -13.77
N ALA A 114 17.82 -8.69 -13.24
CA ALA A 114 17.56 -10.02 -13.80
C ALA A 114 16.89 -9.95 -15.18
N LEU A 115 15.90 -9.05 -15.35
CA LEU A 115 15.23 -8.84 -16.63
C LEU A 115 16.16 -8.21 -17.68
N PHE A 116 17.00 -7.24 -17.29
CA PHE A 116 18.04 -6.69 -18.17
C PHE A 116 19.08 -7.75 -18.57
N LYS A 117 19.45 -8.67 -17.67
CA LYS A 117 20.34 -9.80 -17.99
C LYS A 117 19.72 -10.76 -19.02
N LEU A 118 18.43 -11.05 -18.91
CA LEU A 118 17.69 -11.89 -19.86
C LEU A 118 17.51 -11.21 -21.23
N GLY A 119 17.26 -9.90 -21.26
CA GLY A 119 17.17 -9.12 -22.50
C GLY A 119 18.51 -8.83 -23.17
N SER A 120 19.62 -8.85 -22.42
CA SER A 120 20.98 -8.63 -22.96
C SER A 120 21.64 -9.88 -23.55
N GLY A 121 20.93 -11.01 -23.61
CA GLY A 121 21.45 -12.29 -24.09
C GLY A 121 21.23 -12.58 -25.58
N ALA A 122 20.90 -11.59 -26.42
CA ALA A 122 20.70 -11.82 -27.84
C ALA A 122 22.00 -11.63 -28.65
N THR A 123 22.43 -12.73 -29.27
CA THR A 123 23.30 -12.84 -30.46
C THR A 123 24.81 -13.02 -30.24
N ARG A 124 25.23 -14.22 -29.84
CA ARG A 124 26.46 -14.82 -30.39
C ARG A 124 26.05 -15.73 -31.55
N ALA A 125 26.32 -15.29 -32.77
CA ALA A 125 26.06 -16.05 -33.99
C ALA A 125 26.75 -17.43 -33.94
N PRO A 126 26.15 -18.49 -34.51
CA PRO A 126 26.79 -19.79 -34.60
C PRO A 126 27.99 -19.71 -35.54
N GLN A 127 29.18 -20.12 -35.06
CA GLN A 127 30.31 -20.42 -35.91
C GLN A 127 30.00 -21.71 -36.65
N VAL A 128 29.81 -21.62 -37.97
CA VAL A 128 29.69 -22.78 -38.85
C VAL A 128 31.12 -23.23 -39.18
N GLU A 129 31.53 -24.38 -38.63
CA GLU A 129 32.68 -25.13 -39.13
C GLU A 129 32.37 -25.66 -40.53
N ILE A 130 33.28 -25.42 -41.47
CA ILE A 130 33.26 -26.07 -42.79
C ILE A 130 34.41 -27.11 -42.81
N PRO A 131 34.12 -28.42 -42.94
CA PRO A 131 35.09 -29.40 -43.44
C PRO A 131 35.13 -29.28 -44.97
N THR A 132 36.25 -29.34 -45.70
CA THR A 132 37.49 -30.12 -45.59
C THR A 132 38.64 -29.31 -46.19
#